data_AF-A0AAW9FIK7-F1
#
_entry.id   AF-A0AAW9FIK7-F1
#
_cell.length_a   1.000
_cell.length_b   1.000
_cell.length_c   1.000
_cell.angle_alpha   90.00
_cell.angle_beta   90.00
_cell.angle_gamma   90.00
#
_symmetry.space_group_name_H-M   'P 1'
#
loop_
_entity.id
_entity.type
_entity.pdbx_description
1 polymer ?
#
loop_
_entity_poly.entity_id
_entity_poly.type
_entity_poly.pdbx_seq_one_letter_code
_entity_poly.pdbx_strand_id
1 'polypeptide(L)'
;MARKSIEQRLAELDARRSALKSRLSKQDRTNDTRRKVLLGALVLHRLENANDPEFTKRLSDWLRRELPGFLTRDNDKALFADLLGSEPAKTAENSNGTEAG
;
A
#
# COMPACT_ATOMS: atom_id res chain seq x y z
N MET A 1 2.30 -53.25 20.40
CA MET A 1 2.31 -51.80 20.12
C MET A 1 3.74 -51.32 20.10
N ALA A 2 4.38 -51.25 18.94
CA ALA A 2 5.78 -50.83 18.82
C ALA A 2 5.92 -49.38 19.30
N ARG A 3 6.76 -49.13 20.31
CA ARG A 3 7.11 -47.76 20.71
C ARG A 3 7.88 -47.14 19.55
N LYS A 4 7.38 -46.01 19.01
CA LYS A 4 8.14 -45.17 18.08
C LYS A 4 9.52 -44.88 18.66
N SER A 5 10.57 -44.99 17.84
CA SER A 5 11.93 -44.64 18.25
C SER A 5 11.99 -43.17 18.66
N ILE A 6 12.97 -42.82 19.48
CA ILE A 6 13.17 -41.44 19.93
C ILE A 6 13.35 -40.51 18.71
N GLU A 7 14.04 -40.99 17.67
CA GLU A 7 14.22 -40.27 16.40
C GLU A 7 12.91 -39.99 15.68
N GLN A 8 12.01 -40.97 15.58
CA GLN A 8 10.69 -40.77 14.97
C GLN A 8 9.85 -39.74 15.74
N ARG A 9 9.94 -39.74 17.07
CA ARG A 9 9.25 -38.74 17.90
C ARG A 9 9.85 -37.35 17.73
N LEU A 10 11.18 -37.25 17.61
CA LEU A 10 11.86 -35.98 17.35
C LEU A 10 11.48 -35.42 15.98
N ALA A 11 11.49 -36.25 14.94
CA ALA A 11 11.05 -35.87 13.60
C ALA A 11 9.58 -35.40 13.57
N GLU A 12 8.69 -36.06 14.31
CA GLU A 12 7.28 -35.64 14.42
C GLU A 12 7.12 -34.29 15.13
N LEU A 13 7.91 -34.03 16.17
CA LEU A 13 7.89 -32.75 16.88
C LEU A 13 8.45 -31.62 16.01
N ASP A 14 9.53 -31.86 15.28
CA ASP A 14 10.12 -30.89 14.37
C ASP A 14 9.19 -30.57 13.19
N ALA A 15 8.53 -31.59 12.63
CA ALA A 15 7.52 -31.40 11.59
C ALA A 15 6.35 -30.52 12.08
N ARG A 16 5.85 -30.77 13.30
CA ARG A 16 4.79 -29.96 13.92
C ARG A 16 5.26 -28.52 14.17
N ARG A 17 6.48 -28.33 14.68
CA ARG A 17 7.06 -27.01 14.91
C ARG A 17 7.20 -26.23 13.61
N SER A 18 7.69 -26.87 12.56
CA SER A 18 7.84 -26.27 11.23
C SER A 18 6.49 -25.84 10.65
N ALA A 19 5.47 -26.69 10.76
CA ALA A 19 4.11 -26.38 10.31
C ALA A 19 3.51 -25.18 11.06
N LEU A 20 3.65 -25.13 12.38
CA LEU A 20 3.18 -24.00 13.20
C LEU A 20 3.91 -22.70 12.84
N LYS A 21 5.24 -22.75 12.67
CA LYS A 21 6.04 -21.59 12.26
C LYS A 21 5.64 -21.06 10.89
N SER A 22 5.39 -21.97 9.93
CA SER A 22 4.90 -21.61 8.60
C SER A 22 3.52 -20.92 8.67
N ARG A 23 2.61 -21.44 9.50
CA ARG A 23 1.29 -20.83 9.70
C ARG A 23 1.39 -19.44 10.33
N LEU A 24 2.24 -19.27 11.34
CA LEU A 24 2.45 -17.97 11.97
C LEU A 24 3.02 -16.96 10.98
N SER A 25 4.05 -17.34 10.21
CA SER A 25 4.63 -16.47 9.18
C SER A 25 3.61 -16.04 8.12
N LYS A 26 2.70 -16.94 7.71
CA LYS A 26 1.60 -16.59 6.80
C LYS A 26 0.65 -15.56 7.43
N GLN A 27 0.28 -15.75 8.70
CA GLN A 27 -0.59 -14.84 9.41
C GLN A 27 0.06 -13.45 9.58
N ASP A 28 1.35 -13.40 9.89
CA ASP A 28 2.09 -12.15 10.02
C ASP A 28 2.12 -11.37 8.71
N ARG A 29 2.37 -12.04 7.58
CA ARG A 29 2.31 -11.41 6.25
C ARG A 29 0.92 -10.89 5.93
N THR A 30 -0.14 -11.66 6.22
CA THR A 30 -1.52 -11.21 6.01
C THR A 30 -1.84 -9.98 6.86
N ASN A 31 -1.44 -9.97 8.13
CA ASN A 31 -1.64 -8.85 9.03
C ASN A 31 -0.83 -7.62 8.60
N ASP A 32 0.41 -7.81 8.15
CA ASP A 32 1.27 -6.74 7.64
C ASP A 32 0.68 -6.09 6.38
N THR A 33 0.24 -6.89 5.42
CA THR A 33 -0.47 -6.38 4.22
C THR A 33 -1.73 -5.62 4.63
N ARG A 34 -2.55 -6.16 5.52
CA ARG A 34 -3.76 -5.49 6.00
C ARG A 34 -3.45 -4.16 6.66
N ARG A 35 -2.43 -4.10 7.51
CA ARG A 35 -2.00 -2.86 8.20
C ARG A 35 -1.58 -1.80 7.18
N LYS A 36 -0.76 -2.17 6.20
CA LYS A 36 -0.29 -1.26 5.13
C LYS A 36 -1.47 -0.70 4.32
N VAL A 37 -2.41 -1.56 3.93
CA VAL A 37 -3.61 -1.15 3.19
C VAL A 37 -4.49 -0.21 4.00
N LEU A 38 -4.77 -0.54 5.27
CA LEU A 38 -5.62 0.30 6.13
C LEU A 38 -5.00 1.67 6.41
N LEU A 39 -3.68 1.72 6.64
CA LEU A 39 -2.96 2.99 6.80
C LEU A 39 -3.02 3.82 5.52
N GLY A 40 -2.79 3.21 4.36
CA GLY A 40 -2.92 3.90 3.07
C GLY A 40 -4.33 4.45 2.84
N ALA A 41 -5.37 3.64 3.07
CA ALA A 41 -6.75 4.06 2.93
C ALA A 41 -7.12 5.22 3.87
N LEU A 42 -6.62 5.21 5.11
CA LEU A 42 -6.83 6.31 6.06
C LEU A 42 -6.18 7.61 5.58
N VAL A 43 -4.97 7.54 5.04
CA VAL A 43 -4.26 8.70 4.50
C VAL A 43 -5.01 9.28 3.31
N LEU A 44 -5.42 8.44 2.35
CA LEU A 44 -6.22 8.88 1.18
C LEU A 44 -7.54 9.53 1.63
N HIS A 45 -8.26 8.90 2.54
CA HIS A 45 -9.50 9.46 3.08
C HIS A 45 -9.29 10.83 3.76
N ARG A 46 -8.16 11.02 4.45
CA ARG A 46 -7.82 12.32 5.05
C ARG A 46 -7.48 13.38 4.01
N LEU A 47 -6.96 13.01 2.85
CA LEU A 47 -6.70 13.95 1.77
C LEU A 47 -7.98 14.42 1.10
N GLU A 48 -8.97 13.54 0.98
CA GLU A 48 -10.25 13.82 0.29
C GLU A 48 -11.28 14.50 1.19
N ASN A 49 -11.40 14.08 2.45
CA ASN A 49 -12.57 14.39 3.30
C ASN A 49 -12.23 15.17 4.58
N ALA A 50 -11.04 15.76 4.71
CA ALA A 50 -10.68 16.43 5.94
C ALA A 50 -11.38 17.79 6.10
N ASN A 51 -12.07 17.94 7.23
CA ASN A 51 -12.59 19.22 7.74
C ASN A 51 -11.48 20.22 8.14
N ASP A 52 -10.20 19.86 7.96
CA ASP A 52 -9.02 20.70 8.22
C ASP A 52 -8.18 20.84 6.94
N PRO A 53 -8.37 21.95 6.19
CA PRO A 53 -7.63 22.23 4.97
C PRO A 53 -6.12 22.41 5.19
N GLU A 54 -5.70 22.92 6.36
CA GLU A 54 -4.28 23.17 6.65
C GLU A 54 -3.54 21.85 6.88
N PHE A 55 -4.12 20.95 7.67
CA PHE A 55 -3.57 19.61 7.88
C PHE A 55 -3.46 18.84 6.55
N THR A 56 -4.49 18.92 5.71
CA THR A 56 -4.52 18.27 4.39
C THR A 56 -3.40 18.77 3.50
N LYS A 57 -3.21 20.09 3.43
CA LYS A 57 -2.13 20.70 2.65
C LYS A 57 -0.75 20.24 3.16
N ARG A 58 -0.52 20.29 4.47
CA ARG A 58 0.75 19.84 5.08
C ARG A 58 1.03 18.36 4.81
N LEU A 59 0.00 17.52 4.85
CA LEU A 59 0.11 16.09 4.55
C LEU A 59 0.42 15.84 3.08
N SER A 60 -0.26 16.53 2.15
CA SER A 60 0.04 16.48 0.71
C SER A 60 1.46 16.92 0.40
N ASP A 61 1.91 18.03 0.98
CA ASP A 61 3.27 18.55 0.77
C ASP A 61 4.33 17.59 1.30
N TRP A 62 4.08 16.96 2.46
CA TRP A 62 4.94 15.92 3.00
C TRP A 62 4.99 14.69 2.10
N LEU A 63 3.84 14.20 1.63
CA LEU A 63 3.74 13.05 0.72
C LEU A 63 4.51 13.31 -0.59
N ARG A 64 4.38 14.51 -1.17
CA ARG A 64 5.10 14.93 -2.38
C ARG A 64 6.62 14.86 -2.24
N ARG A 65 7.15 15.11 -1.05
CA ARG A 65 8.59 15.04 -0.77
C ARG A 65 9.08 13.63 -0.49
N GLU A 66 8.32 12.85 0.28
CA GLU A 66 8.77 11.55 0.77
C GLU A 66 8.45 10.39 -0.20
N LEU A 67 7.29 10.40 -0.89
CA LEU A 67 6.89 9.34 -1.82
C LEU A 67 7.91 9.09 -2.93
N PRO A 68 8.49 10.11 -3.60
CA PRO A 68 9.48 9.87 -4.65
C PRO A 68 10.75 9.17 -4.15
N GLY A 69 11.13 9.39 -2.89
CA GLY A 69 12.25 8.70 -2.24
C GLY A 69 11.90 7.28 -1.75
N PHE A 70 10.63 7.06 -1.40
CA PHE A 70 10.13 5.76 -0.98
C PHE A 70 9.83 4.81 -2.15
N LEU A 71 9.33 5.33 -3.26
CA LEU A 71 8.97 4.58 -4.45
C LEU A 71 10.21 4.34 -5.32
N THR A 72 10.69 3.10 -5.29
CA THR A 72 11.90 2.70 -6.03
C THR A 72 11.64 2.40 -7.51
N ARG A 73 10.40 2.10 -7.89
CA ARG A 73 10.01 1.73 -9.26
C ARG A 73 9.20 2.83 -9.93
N ASP A 74 9.50 3.10 -11.20
CA ASP A 74 8.81 4.16 -11.94
C ASP A 74 7.32 3.84 -12.19
N ASN A 75 6.97 2.56 -12.36
CA ASN A 75 5.57 2.13 -12.43
C ASN A 75 4.80 2.47 -11.15
N ASP A 76 5.44 2.32 -9.99
CA ASP A 76 4.79 2.65 -8.72
C ASP A 76 4.64 4.17 -8.58
N LYS A 77 5.64 4.95 -9.02
CA LYS A 77 5.54 6.43 -9.06
C LYS A 77 4.39 6.92 -9.94
N ALA A 78 4.16 6.26 -11.07
CA ALA A 78 3.06 6.60 -11.98
C ALA A 78 1.68 6.44 -11.34
N LEU A 79 1.51 5.50 -10.40
CA LEU A 79 0.25 5.30 -9.67
C LEU A 79 -0.10 6.44 -8.71
N PHE A 80 0.87 7.29 -8.35
CA PHE A 80 0.69 8.43 -7.43
C PHE A 80 0.92 9.78 -8.13
N ALA A 81 0.92 9.85 -9.46
CA ALA A 81 1.22 11.07 -10.20
C ALA A 81 0.24 12.22 -9.88
N ASP A 82 -1.02 11.88 -9.67
CA ASP A 82 -2.11 12.75 -9.21
C ASP A 82 -1.80 13.40 -7.85
N LEU A 83 -1.31 12.60 -6.90
CA LEU A 83 -0.93 13.04 -5.57
C LEU A 83 0.38 13.84 -5.57
N LEU A 84 1.34 13.43 -6.40
CA LEU A 84 2.66 14.04 -6.52
C LEU A 84 2.62 15.42 -7.20
N GLY A 85 1.50 15.79 -7.82
CA GLY A 85 1.36 17.08 -8.49
C GLY A 85 1.91 17.12 -9.89
N SER A 86 2.21 15.96 -10.47
CA SER A 86 2.27 15.83 -11.91
C SER A 86 0.83 15.72 -12.40
N GLU A 87 0.09 16.84 -12.39
CA GLU A 87 -1.10 16.90 -13.25
C GLU A 87 -0.61 16.56 -14.67
N PRO A 88 -1.20 15.57 -15.37
CA PRO A 88 -1.16 15.64 -16.82
C PRO A 88 -1.82 16.97 -17.14
N ALA A 89 -1.08 17.86 -17.81
CA ALA A 89 -1.55 19.15 -18.25
C ALA A 89 -3.02 19.03 -18.67
N LYS A 90 -3.91 19.67 -17.90
CA LYS A 90 -5.31 19.80 -18.29
C LYS A 90 -5.31 20.26 -19.74
N THR A 91 -5.90 19.45 -20.61
CA THR A 91 -6.20 19.82 -21.98
C THR A 91 -7.03 21.10 -21.95
N ALA A 92 -6.33 22.22 -22.06
CA ALA A 92 -6.90 23.48 -22.49
C ALA A 92 -6.82 23.46 -24.02
N GLU A 93 -7.94 23.20 -24.69
CA GLU A 93 -8.23 23.54 -26.09
C GLU A 93 -9.59 22.93 -26.46
N ASN A 94 -10.60 23.62 -26.97
CA ASN A 94 -10.81 25.06 -27.12
C ASN A 94 -12.32 25.23 -27.38
N SER A 95 -13.04 25.93 -26.50
CA SER A 95 -14.37 26.46 -26.82
C SER A 95 -14.17 27.68 -27.73
N ASN A 96 -14.40 27.52 -29.03
CA ASN A 96 -14.61 28.65 -29.92
C ASN A 96 -16.04 28.57 -30.47
N GLY A 97 -16.90 29.47 -30.01
CA GLY A 97 -18.14 29.79 -30.72
C GLY A 97 -17.81 30.58 -31.99
N THR A 98 -18.72 30.54 -32.98
CA THR A 98 -19.17 31.68 -33.82
C THR A 98 -19.90 31.14 -35.08
N GLU A 99 -21.22 31.37 -35.11
CA GLU A 99 -22.11 31.83 -36.20
C GLU A 99 -22.16 31.18 -37.62
N ALA A 100 -23.43 31.13 -38.08
CA ALA A 100 -23.95 31.29 -39.45
C ALA A 100 -24.02 30.08 -40.40
N GLY A 101 -25.27 29.75 -40.78
CA GLY A 101 -25.68 28.84 -41.85
C GLY A 101 -27.20 28.71 -41.88
#